data_AF-A0A7X9XJE8-F1
#
_entry.id   AF-A0A7X9XJE8-F1
#
_cell.length_a   1.000
_cell.length_b   1.000
_cell.length_c   1.000
_cell.angle_alpha   90.00
_cell.angle_beta   90.00
_cell.angle_gamma   90.00
#
_symmetry.space_group_name_H-M   'P 1'
#
loop_
_entity.id
_entity.type
_entity.pdbx_description
1 polymer ?
#
loop_
_entity_poly.entity_id
_entity_poly.type
_entity_poly.pdbx_seq_one_letter_code
_entity_poly.pdbx_strand_id
1 'polypeptide(L)' 'MRREMIEYMLSEKFEHGVMYKHSLIHFIADYDMNELINEDTLMKHFQLWRKKEKLEKIKERGDAFMSAP' A
#
# COMPACT_ATOMS: atom_id res chain seq x y z
N MET A 1 -10.21 -8.12 7.00
CA MET A 1 -8.75 -8.08 7.24
C MET A 1 -7.94 -7.40 6.15
N ARG A 2 -7.59 -8.05 5.03
CA ARG A 2 -6.63 -7.47 4.07
C ARG A 2 -7.13 -6.20 3.37
N ARG A 3 -8.44 -6.10 3.10
CA ARG A 3 -9.08 -4.92 2.48
C ARG A 3 -9.20 -3.76 3.48
N GLU A 4 -9.74 -4.02 4.67
CA GLU A 4 -9.90 -3.02 5.74
C GLU A 4 -8.57 -2.39 6.16
N MET A 5 -7.50 -3.19 6.25
CA MET A 5 -6.16 -2.67 6.57
C MET A 5 -5.62 -1.75 5.47
N ILE A 6 -5.86 -2.09 4.19
CA ILE A 6 -5.44 -1.26 3.06
C ILE A 6 -6.25 0.05 3.03
N GLU A 7 -7.56 -0.01 3.28
CA GLU A 7 -8.44 1.16 3.36
C GLU A 7 -8.04 2.09 4.51
N TYR A 8 -7.77 1.54 5.70
CA TYR A 8 -7.27 2.29 6.86
C TYR A 8 -5.92 2.98 6.55
N MET A 9 -4.96 2.25 5.98
CA MET A 9 -3.65 2.80 5.62
C MET A 9 -3.70 3.86 4.51
N LEU A 10 -4.67 3.75 3.60
CA LEU A 10 -4.90 4.77 2.57
C LEU A 10 -5.52 6.02 3.20
N SER A 11 -6.49 5.89 4.11
CA SER A 11 -7.08 7.05 4.81
C SER A 11 -6.03 7.84 5.60
N GLU A 12 -5.21 7.17 6.42
CA GLU A 12 -4.15 7.81 7.21
C GLU A 12 -3.08 8.51 6.37
N LYS A 13 -2.72 7.93 5.22
CA LYS A 13 -1.71 8.49 4.33
C LYS A 13 -2.23 9.69 3.53
N PHE A 14 -3.50 9.66 3.12
CA PHE A 14 -4.09 10.71 2.27
C PHE A 14 -4.73 11.84 3.07
N GLU A 15 -5.33 11.58 4.23
CA GLU A 15 -6.00 12.59 5.07
C GLU A 15 -5.05 13.22 6.09
N HIS A 16 -4.16 12.44 6.70
CA HIS A 16 -3.31 12.90 7.80
C HIS A 16 -1.84 13.08 7.39
N GLY A 17 -1.46 12.71 6.17
CA GLY A 17 -0.07 12.76 5.70
C GLY A 17 0.86 11.82 6.47
N VAL A 18 0.30 10.88 7.23
CA VAL A 18 1.05 9.96 8.08
C VAL A 18 1.75 8.93 7.20
N MET A 19 3.04 8.70 7.48
CA MET A 19 3.79 7.69 6.74
C MET A 19 3.22 6.30 7.03
N TYR A 20 3.15 5.48 5.99
CA TYR A 20 2.64 4.10 6.05
C TYR A 20 3.19 3.26 7.22
N LYS A 21 4.45 3.46 7.60
CA LYS A 21 5.05 2.76 8.75
C LYS A 21 4.36 3.12 10.08
N HIS A 22 4.02 4.39 10.29
CA HIS A 22 3.27 4.82 11.47
C HIS A 22 1.85 4.28 11.47
N SER A 23 1.13 4.38 10.34
CA SER A 23 -0.22 3.85 10.21
C SER A 23 -0.27 2.33 10.41
N LEU A 24 0.78 1.62 9.99
CA LEU A 24 0.91 0.18 10.21
C LEU A 24 1.11 -0.15 11.70
N ILE A 25 1.98 0.58 12.40
CA ILE A 25 2.20 0.40 13.84
C ILE A 25 0.89 0.66 14.61
N HIS A 26 0.18 1.74 14.28
CA HIS A 26 -1.12 2.06 14.89
C HIS A 26 -2.16 0.97 14.62
N PHE A 27 -2.29 0.50 13.37
CA PHE A 27 -3.22 -0.57 13.04
C PHE A 27 -2.91 -1.89 13.75
N ILE A 28 -1.63 -2.27 13.88
CA ILE A 28 -1.26 -3.48 14.62
C ILE A 28 -1.60 -3.31 16.11
N ALA A 29 -1.37 -2.13 16.69
CA ALA A 29 -1.67 -1.84 18.08
C ALA A 29 -3.18 -1.78 18.38
N ASP A 30 -3.95 -1.07 17.55
CA ASP A 30 -5.40 -0.86 17.71
C ASP A 30 -6.20 -2.18 17.61
N TYR A 31 -5.67 -3.15 16.87
CA TYR A 31 -6.30 -4.46 16.65
C TYR A 31 -5.60 -5.61 17.40
N ASP A 32 -4.67 -5.30 18.32
CA ASP A 32 -3.87 -6.25 19.09
C ASP A 32 -3.26 -7.39 18.25
N MET A 33 -2.75 -7.04 17.07
CA MET A 33 -2.20 -7.99 16.09
C MET A 33 -0.69 -8.16 16.19
N ASN A 34 -0.08 -7.73 17.29
CA ASN A 34 1.38 -7.73 17.51
C ASN A 34 2.00 -9.12 17.35
N GLU A 35 1.28 -10.19 17.68
CA GLU A 35 1.77 -11.57 17.54
C GLU A 35 1.38 -12.24 16.21
N LEU A 36 0.44 -11.65 15.46
CA LEU A 36 -0.12 -12.23 14.23
C LEU A 36 0.52 -11.65 12.95
N ILE A 37 1.10 -10.45 13.04
CA ILE A 37 1.64 -9.74 11.88
C ILE A 37 3.14 -9.49 12.05
N ASN A 38 3.93 -10.11 11.17
CA ASN A 38 5.34 -9.77 10.99
C ASN A 38 5.45 -8.48 10.13
N GLU A 39 5.86 -7.38 10.75
CA GLU A 39 5.97 -6.04 10.14
C GLU A 39 6.81 -6.07 8.84
N ASP A 40 7.96 -6.75 8.85
CA ASP A 40 8.87 -6.83 7.70
C ASP A 40 8.23 -7.52 6.49
N THR A 41 7.50 -8.61 6.75
CA THR A 41 6.81 -9.37 5.69
C THR A 41 5.73 -8.52 5.04
N LEU A 42 5.04 -7.72 5.84
CA LEU A 42 3.98 -6.84 5.35
C LEU A 42 4.55 -5.64 4.60
N MET A 43 5.62 -5.03 5.10
CA MET A 43 6.36 -3.97 4.41
C MET A 43 6.88 -4.45 3.04
N LYS A 44 7.38 -5.70 2.96
CA LYS A 44 7.83 -6.30 1.70
C LYS A 44 6.69 -6.48 0.70
N HIS A 45 5.53 -6.99 1.14
CA HIS A 45 4.35 -7.12 0.28
C HIS A 45 3.88 -5.75 -0.25
N PHE A 46 3.92 -4.73 0.60
CA PHE A 46 3.53 -3.38 0.21
C PHE A 46 4.48 -2.77 -0.83
N GLN A 47 5.79 -2.92 -0.63
CA GLN A 47 6.78 -2.47 -1.61
C GLN A 47 6.60 -3.14 -2.98
N LEU A 48 6.28 -4.44 -2.99
CA LEU A 48 5.97 -5.18 -4.21
C LEU A 48 4.69 -4.66 -4.88
N TRP A 49 3.64 -4.42 -4.11
CA TRP A 49 2.40 -3.83 -4.62
C TRP A 49 2.63 -2.45 -5.25
N ARG A 50 3.39 -1.55 -4.60
CA ARG A 50 3.74 -0.24 -5.18
C ARG A 50 4.54 -0.34 -6.47
N LYS A 51 5.46 -1.30 -6.56
CA LYS A 51 6.20 -1.56 -7.80
C LYS A 51 5.25 -2.00 -8.91
N LYS A 52 4.31 -2.90 -8.60
CA LYS A 52 3.31 -3.39 -9.57
C LYS A 52 2.41 -2.26 -10.08
N GLU A 53 1.81 -1.48 -9.19
CA GLU A 53 1.01 -0.30 -9.53
C GLU A 53 1.76 0.69 -10.44
N LYS A 54 3.04 0.94 -10.13
CA LYS A 54 3.87 1.84 -10.94
C LYS A 54 4.14 1.26 -12.33
N LEU A 55 4.39 -0.05 -12.42
CA LEU A 55 4.62 -0.74 -13.69
C LEU A 55 3.35 -0.77 -14.56
N GLU A 56 2.18 -1.02 -13.95
CA GLU A 56 0.88 -0.98 -14.64
C GLU A 56 0.62 0.41 -15.21
N LYS A 57 0.84 1.48 -14.43
CA LYS A 57 0.71 2.86 -14.92
C LYS A 57 1.71 3.24 -16.02
N ILE A 58 2.92 2.67 -16.00
CA ILE A 58 3.90 2.89 -17.08
C ILE A 58 3.47 2.16 -18.34
N LYS A 59 2.97 0.92 -18.21
CA LYS A 59 2.47 0.13 -19.32
C LYS A 59 1.26 0.80 -19.98
N GLU A 60 0.28 1.25 -19.20
CA GLU A 60 -0.86 2.02 -19.71
C GLU A 60 -0.44 3.26 -20.50
N ARG A 61 0.59 3.99 -20.01
CA ARG A 61 1.13 5.16 -20.69
C ARG A 61 1.88 4.80 -21.99
N GLY A 62 2.59 3.69 -22.01
CA GLY A 62 3.28 3.17 -23.19
C GLY A 62 2.29 2.67 -24.26
N ASP A 63 1.27 1.93 -23.84
CA ASP A 63 0.20 1.45 -24.72
C ASP A 63 -0.58 2.64 -25.30
N ALA A 64 -0.88 3.67 -24.50
CA ALA A 64 -1.50 4.90 -24.97
C ALA A 64 -0.64 5.68 -25.99
N PHE A 65 0.69 5.67 -25.84
CA PHE A 65 1.62 6.32 -26.79
C PHE A 65 1.72 5.56 -28.12
N MET A 66 1.73 4.22 -28.08
CA MET A 66 1.79 3.36 -29.28
C MET A 66 0.44 3.27 -30.01
N SER A 67 -0.64 3.68 -29.37
CA SER A 67 -2.00 3.73 -29.92
C SER A 67 -2.40 5.12 -30.45
N ALA A 68 -1.51 6.11 -30.34
CA ALA A 68 -1.73 7.45 -30.87
C ALA A 68 -1.58 7.42 -32.42
N PRO A 69 -2.53 7.99 -33.19
CA PRO A 69 -2.50 8.00 -34.65
C PRO A 69 -1.28 8.71 -35.27
#